data_AF-A0A6A1Q6D7-F1
#
_entry.id   AF-A0A6A1Q6D7-F1
#
_cell.length_a   1.000
_cell.length_b   1.000
_cell.length_c   1.000
_cell.angle_alpha   90.00
_cell.angle_beta   90.00
_cell.angle_gamma   90.00
#
_symmetry.space_group_name_H-M   'P 1'
#
loop_
_entity.id
_entity.type
_entity.pdbx_description
1 polymer ?
#
loop_
_entity_poly.entity_id
_entity_poly.type
_entity_poly.pdbx_seq_one_letter_code
_entity_poly.pdbx_strand_id
1 'polypeptide(L)'
;MQDPALQELESNFLIQQKLVEAAKKLANEPDLCKTVKKKRKQDYTDAVKKLQEIENAINEYRIRCGKKPSQKATVIVPEDIIPSESSSLSDTTTYDDRK
;
A
#
# COMPACT_ATOMS: atom_id res chain seq x y z
N MET A 1 -10.90 -15.44 11.26
CA MET A 1 -9.60 -15.19 11.92
C MET A 1 -8.50 -15.30 10.86
N GLN A 2 -7.61 -14.31 10.79
CA GLN A 2 -6.40 -14.40 9.97
C GLN A 2 -5.51 -15.50 10.58
N ASP A 3 -4.76 -16.23 9.75
CA ASP A 3 -3.86 -17.26 10.27
C ASP A 3 -2.71 -16.58 11.05
N PRO A 4 -2.39 -17.02 12.28
CA PRO A 4 -1.33 -16.41 13.08
C PRO A 4 0.03 -16.35 12.37
N ALA A 5 0.38 -17.38 11.59
CA ALA A 5 1.65 -17.42 10.86
C ALA A 5 1.66 -16.40 9.70
N LEU A 6 0.52 -16.18 9.04
CA LEU A 6 0.38 -15.15 8.02
C LEU A 6 0.47 -13.75 8.64
N GLN A 7 -0.15 -13.53 9.79
CA GLN A 7 -0.08 -12.25 10.50
C GLN A 7 1.35 -11.92 10.97
N GLU A 8 2.11 -12.92 11.43
CA GLU A 8 3.52 -12.77 11.77
C GLU A 8 4.36 -12.37 10.56
N LEU A 9 4.17 -13.04 9.42
CA LEU A 9 4.86 -12.70 8.18
C LEU A 9 4.53 -11.27 7.71
N GLU A 10 3.27 -10.86 7.79
CA GLU A 10 2.83 -9.50 7.43
C GLU A 10 3.42 -8.44 8.38
N SER A 11 3.51 -8.73 9.68
CA SER A 11 4.20 -7.88 10.65
C SER A 11 5.69 -7.75 10.34
N ASN A 12 6.37 -8.87 10.08
CA ASN A 12 7.78 -8.89 9.70
C ASN A 12 8.03 -8.11 8.40
N PHE A 13 7.11 -8.19 7.43
CA PHE A 13 7.19 -7.40 6.20
C PHE A 13 7.16 -5.89 6.49
N LEU A 14 6.23 -5.42 7.32
CA LEU A 14 6.13 -4.01 7.68
C LEU A 14 7.37 -3.51 8.43
N ILE A 15 7.91 -4.32 9.35
CA ILE A 15 9.15 -3.99 10.06
C ILE A 15 10.33 -3.91 9.08
N GLN A 16 10.46 -4.90 8.20
CA GLN A 16 11.53 -4.95 7.21
C GLN A 16 11.44 -3.80 6.20
N GLN A 17 10.23 -3.40 5.81
CA GLN A 17 10.01 -2.24 4.93
C GLN A 17 10.55 -0.96 5.56
N LYS A 18 10.28 -0.72 6.85
CA LYS A 18 10.85 0.42 7.60
C LYS A 18 12.38 0.36 7.66
N LEU A 19 12.95 -0.83 7.84
CA LEU A 19 14.41 -1.02 7.82
C LEU A 19 15.00 -0.68 6.45
N VAL A 20 14.36 -1.14 5.36
CA VAL A 20 14.78 -0.83 3.98
C VAL A 20 14.76 0.67 3.73
N GLU A 21 13.71 1.37 4.16
CA GLU A 21 13.63 2.83 4.04
C GLU A 21 14.72 3.54 4.84
N ALA A 22 14.99 3.09 6.07
CA ALA A 22 16.06 3.63 6.89
C ALA A 22 17.43 3.39 6.25
N ALA A 23 17.70 2.17 5.79
CA ALA A 23 18.94 1.82 5.10
C ALA A 23 19.12 2.63 3.80
N LYS A 24 18.04 2.87 3.05
CA LYS A 24 18.04 3.74 1.86
C LYS A 24 18.40 5.17 2.22
N LYS A 25 17.81 5.73 3.27
CA LYS A 25 18.12 7.09 3.76
C LYS A 25 19.59 7.19 4.16
N LEU A 26 20.07 6.24 4.97
CA LEU A 26 21.46 6.16 5.41
C LEU A 26 22.44 6.03 4.23
N ALA A 27 22.13 5.22 3.23
CA ALA A 27 23.00 5.04 2.06
C ALA A 27 23.13 6.30 1.18
N ASN A 28 22.16 7.22 1.29
CA ASN A 28 22.09 8.46 0.52
C ASN A 28 22.49 9.71 1.32
N GLU A 29 22.92 9.57 2.58
CA GLU A 29 23.45 10.71 3.34
C GLU A 29 24.66 11.33 2.63
N PRO A 30 24.76 12.67 2.63
CA PRO A 30 25.97 13.35 2.14
C PRO A 30 27.17 13.07 3.07
N ASP A 31 28.37 13.40 2.61
CA ASP A 31 29.61 13.39 3.42
C ASP A 31 30.04 12.05 4.00
N LEU A 32 29.63 10.95 3.37
CA LEU A 32 30.08 9.60 3.75
C LEU A 32 31.45 9.27 3.17
N CYS A 33 32.34 8.76 4.01
CA CYS A 33 33.61 8.19 3.53
C CYS A 33 33.36 6.96 2.63
N LYS A 34 34.30 6.66 1.72
CA LYS A 34 34.14 5.60 0.70
C LYS A 34 33.74 4.25 1.31
N THR A 35 34.35 3.87 2.43
CA THR A 35 34.09 2.61 3.12
C THR A 35 32.68 2.56 3.71
N VAL A 36 32.24 3.63 4.39
CA VAL A 36 30.90 3.72 4.97
C VAL A 36 29.84 3.70 3.88
N LYS A 37 30.05 4.44 2.78
CA LYS A 37 29.14 4.45 1.63
C LYS A 37 28.98 3.06 1.02
N LYS A 38 30.08 2.31 0.86
CA LYS A 38 30.05 0.92 0.36
C LYS A 38 29.26 0.02 1.31
N LYS A 39 29.54 0.07 2.62
CA LYS A 39 28.85 -0.73 3.63
C LYS A 39 27.35 -0.46 3.65
N ARG A 40 26.95 0.82 3.68
CA ARG A 40 25.53 1.20 3.72
C ARG A 40 24.76 0.79 2.45
N LYS A 41 25.40 0.83 1.28
CA LYS A 41 24.81 0.28 0.05
C LYS A 41 24.60 -1.22 0.11
N GLN A 42 25.56 -1.95 0.70
CA GLN A 42 25.41 -3.39 0.94
C GLN A 42 24.26 -3.65 1.91
N ASP A 43 24.23 -2.96 3.06
CA ASP A 43 23.18 -3.10 4.07
C ASP A 43 21.79 -2.81 3.47
N TYR A 44 21.66 -1.81 2.60
CA TYR A 44 20.43 -1.54 1.85
C TYR A 44 20.05 -2.70 0.92
N THR A 45 21.02 -3.23 0.16
CA THR A 45 20.78 -4.35 -0.78
C THR A 45 20.33 -5.61 -0.03
N ASP A 46 20.98 -5.91 1.10
CA ASP A 46 20.63 -7.06 1.94
C ASP A 46 19.25 -6.89 2.58
N ALA A 47 18.92 -5.69 3.03
CA ALA A 47 17.60 -5.39 3.57
C ALA A 47 16.49 -5.55 2.51
N VAL A 48 16.72 -5.11 1.27
CA VAL A 48 15.78 -5.30 0.15
C VAL A 48 15.62 -6.77 -0.19
N LYS A 49 16.72 -7.53 -0.24
CA LYS A 49 16.68 -8.98 -0.48
C LYS A 49 15.82 -9.68 0.59
N LYS A 50 16.01 -9.32 1.86
CA LYS A 50 15.21 -9.89 2.95
C LYS A 50 13.73 -9.53 2.85
N LEU A 51 13.41 -8.31 2.43
CA LEU A 51 12.02 -7.89 2.19
C LEU A 51 11.35 -8.75 1.13
N GLN A 52 12.06 -9.04 0.02
CA GLN A 52 11.56 -9.92 -1.05
C GLN A 52 11.36 -11.35 -0.57
N GLU A 53 12.28 -11.88 0.25
CA GLU A 53 12.13 -13.22 0.85
C GLU A 53 10.86 -13.33 1.70
N ILE A 54 10.54 -12.29 2.49
CA ILE A 54 9.32 -12.26 3.31
C ILE A 54 8.08 -12.16 2.42
N GLU A 55 8.09 -11.30 1.38
CA GLU A 55 6.98 -11.20 0.42
C GLU A 55 6.72 -12.55 -0.28
N ASN A 56 7.78 -13.25 -0.67
CA ASN A 56 7.68 -14.57 -1.28
C ASN A 56 7.07 -15.59 -0.30
N ALA A 57 7.50 -15.59 0.96
CA ALA A 57 6.93 -16.46 1.99
C ALA A 57 5.43 -16.20 2.21
N ILE A 58 5.01 -14.93 2.23
CA ILE A 58 3.58 -14.56 2.31
C ILE A 58 2.80 -15.11 1.11
N ASN A 59 3.34 -14.94 -0.10
CA ASN A 59 2.70 -15.40 -1.33
C ASN A 59 2.59 -16.93 -1.38
N GLU A 60 3.67 -17.63 -1.05
CA GLU A 60 3.69 -19.09 -0.94
C GLU A 60 2.68 -19.58 0.10
N TYR A 61 2.61 -18.93 1.26
CA TYR A 61 1.64 -19.27 2.31
C TYR A 61 0.20 -19.15 1.79
N ARG A 62 -0.13 -18.05 1.11
CA ARG A 62 -1.46 -17.83 0.53
C ARG A 62 -1.82 -18.93 -0.48
N ILE A 63 -0.89 -19.26 -1.40
CA ILE A 63 -1.06 -20.34 -2.38
C ILE A 63 -1.29 -21.69 -1.68
N ARG A 64 -0.46 -22.06 -0.71
CA ARG A 64 -0.56 -23.34 0.03
C ARG A 64 -1.87 -23.47 0.80
N CYS A 65 -2.36 -22.39 1.40
CA CYS A 65 -3.63 -22.38 2.13
C CYS A 65 -4.88 -22.35 1.23
N GLY A 66 -4.73 -22.43 -0.11
CA GLY A 66 -5.84 -22.34 -1.05
C GLY A 66 -6.56 -20.99 -1.02
N LYS A 67 -5.98 -19.98 -0.36
CA LYS A 67 -6.49 -18.61 -0.36
C LYS A 67 -5.94 -17.94 -1.60
N LYS A 68 -6.82 -17.39 -2.43
CA LYS A 68 -6.43 -16.67 -3.65
C LYS A 68 -5.31 -15.67 -3.30
N PRO A 69 -4.20 -15.61 -4.07
CA PRO A 69 -3.15 -14.64 -3.83
C PRO A 69 -3.78 -13.25 -3.77
N SER A 70 -3.40 -12.45 -2.76
CA SER A 70 -3.94 -11.10 -2.57
C SER A 70 -3.74 -10.32 -3.86
N GLN A 71 -4.83 -10.08 -4.57
CA GLN A 71 -4.84 -9.21 -5.72
C GLN A 71 -4.45 -7.84 -5.20
N LYS A 72 -3.46 -7.25 -5.86
CA LYS A 72 -2.94 -5.91 -5.61
C LYS A 72 -4.10 -4.98 -5.27
N ALA A 73 -4.02 -4.32 -4.12
CA ALA A 73 -5.02 -3.36 -3.66
C ALA A 73 -5.13 -2.23 -4.69
N THR A 74 -6.01 -2.41 -5.68
CA THR A 74 -6.58 -1.29 -6.41
C THR A 74 -7.49 -0.64 -5.39
N VAL A 75 -7.10 0.56 -4.96
CA VAL A 75 -7.90 1.45 -4.13
C VAL A 75 -9.22 1.66 -4.85
N ILE A 76 -10.25 0.93 -4.42
CA ILE A 76 -11.64 1.26 -4.77
C ILE A 76 -12.06 2.26 -3.71
N VAL A 77 -11.98 3.53 -4.10
CA VAL A 77 -12.61 4.64 -3.39
C VAL A 77 -14.12 4.35 -3.40
N PRO A 78 -14.82 4.35 -2.25
CA PRO A 78 -16.28 4.23 -2.27
C PRO A 78 -16.89 5.53 -2.81
N GLU A 79 -17.33 5.47 -4.06
CA GLU A 79 -18.21 6.45 -4.68
C GLU A 79 -19.65 6.07 -4.33
N ASP A 80 -20.07 6.38 -3.10
CA ASP A 80 -21.48 6.37 -2.69
C ASP A 80 -21.63 7.08 -1.32
N ILE A 81 -21.54 8.41 -1.34
CA ILE A 81 -22.23 9.24 -0.36
C ILE A 81 -23.14 10.17 -1.17
N ILE A 82 -24.36 9.69 -1.32
CA ILE A 82 -25.50 10.29 -2.00
C ILE A 82 -25.76 11.69 -1.38
N PRO A 83 -25.77 12.79 -2.15
CA PRO A 83 -26.20 14.08 -1.64
C PRO A 83 -27.74 14.13 -1.65
N SER A 84 -28.34 13.64 -0.56
CA SER A 84 -29.80 13.74 -0.34
C SER A 84 -30.09 14.78 0.74
N GLU A 85 -30.00 16.05 0.38
CA GLU A 85 -30.55 17.16 1.17
C GLU A 85 -31.77 17.72 0.42
N SER A 86 -32.92 17.15 0.78
CA SER A 86 -34.23 17.80 0.95
C SER A 86 -34.76 18.86 -0.04
N SER A 87 -36.00 18.57 -0.49
CA SER A 87 -37.11 19.51 -0.70
C SER A 87 -37.04 20.47 -1.88
N SER A 88 -38.13 20.89 -2.52
CA SER A 88 -39.56 20.59 -2.42
C SER A 88 -40.18 21.20 -3.68
N LEU A 89 -41.23 20.55 -4.19
CA LEU A 89 -42.15 21.10 -5.19
C LEU A 89 -42.61 22.52 -4.82
N SER A 90 -42.67 23.44 -5.80
CA SER A 90 -43.89 24.17 -6.13
C SER A 90 -43.78 25.02 -7.40
N ASP A 91 -44.91 24.98 -8.10
CA ASP A 91 -45.41 25.61 -9.31
C ASP A 91 -44.92 27.02 -9.67
N THR A 92 -44.83 27.31 -10.97
CA THR A 92 -45.83 28.16 -11.67
C THR A 92 -45.68 28.04 -13.19
N THR A 93 -46.83 28.09 -13.83
CA THR A 93 -47.21 27.69 -15.17
C THR A 93 -46.85 28.67 -16.29
N THR A 94 -46.92 28.12 -17.52
CA THR A 94 -47.43 28.70 -18.79
C THR A 94 -46.57 29.68 -19.61
N TYR A 95 -46.09 29.15 -20.75
CA TYR A 95 -46.21 29.59 -22.14
C TYR A 95 -46.13 31.08 -22.50
N ASP A 96 -45.23 31.39 -23.45
CA ASP A 96 -45.44 31.97 -24.80
C ASP A 96 -44.08 32.53 -25.26
N ASP A 97 -43.61 32.63 -26.52
CA ASP A 97 -43.91 32.15 -27.86
C ASP A 97 -42.75 32.71 -28.73
N ARG A 98 -42.39 31.97 -29.79
CA ARG A 98 -41.66 32.35 -31.02
C ARG A 98 -40.77 33.61 -31.01
N LYS A 99 -39.52 33.53 -31.49
CA LYS A 99 -39.18 33.33 -32.91
C LYS A 99 -37.67 33.26 -33.10
#